data_AF-A0A350IC67-F1
#
_entry.id   AF-A0A350IC67-F1
#
_cell.length_a   1.000
_cell.length_b   1.000
_cell.length_c   1.000
_cell.angle_alpha   90.00
_cell.angle_beta   90.00
_cell.angle_gamma   90.00
#
_symmetry.space_group_name_H-M   'P 1'
#
loop_
_entity.id
_entity.type
_entity.pdbx_description
1 polymer ?
#
loop_
_entity_poly.entity_id
_entity_poly.type
_entity_poly.pdbx_seq_one_letter_code
_entity_poly.pdbx_strand_id
1 'polypeptide(L)'
;MAIGNKIVLSWPPGTGGDFVRSCLYVIMHHGNWEYRQWEEHEEPIDGWTEISADPYPKALVWNNNLISFIDYKGQVQSPVMWKHFRWNEFLEGKKNELGITALKADLYRLVFCIHKRHHTETNVDQLMEIQNEAYRLDDLNPVVTYICAKDTKYLRLAQENWNLKTHEYNHYIANQEINWWDTALAETIDWRDRNPEKINHTLFEFGDRKHMMFMDSFFEWETFRQELEWFRGFYHNAGCMPVQNDAHWYVVKQFWQEWIDGQKLKVE
;
A
#
# COMPACT_ATOMS: atom_id res chain seq x y z
N MET A 1 -8.50 -25.67 -5.85
CA MET A 1 -7.72 -24.54 -5.27
C MET A 1 -7.83 -23.39 -6.23
N ALA A 2 -8.56 -22.33 -5.86
CA ALA A 2 -8.80 -21.21 -6.76
C ALA A 2 -7.48 -20.43 -6.93
N ILE A 3 -6.96 -20.42 -8.15
CA ILE A 3 -5.96 -19.47 -8.60
C ILE A 3 -6.66 -18.10 -8.55
N GLY A 4 -6.38 -17.25 -7.54
CA GLY A 4 -7.03 -15.94 -7.46
C GLY A 4 -7.18 -15.23 -6.11
N ASN A 5 -6.69 -15.74 -4.98
CA ASN A 5 -6.90 -15.06 -3.69
C ASN A 5 -6.12 -13.74 -3.61
N LYS A 6 -6.83 -12.62 -3.75
CA LYS A 6 -6.32 -11.28 -3.49
C LYS A 6 -5.95 -11.19 -2.01
N ILE A 7 -4.90 -10.46 -1.66
CA ILE A 7 -4.54 -10.24 -0.26
C ILE A 7 -5.24 -8.99 0.27
N VAL A 8 -5.49 -8.96 1.57
CA VAL A 8 -5.88 -7.72 2.26
C VAL A 8 -4.64 -7.13 2.92
N LEU A 9 -4.28 -5.90 2.55
CA LEU A 9 -3.23 -5.12 3.18
C LEU A 9 -3.87 -3.93 3.90
N SER A 10 -3.68 -3.84 5.21
CA SER A 10 -4.26 -2.80 6.07
C SER A 10 -3.19 -2.01 6.79
N TRP A 11 -3.36 -0.69 6.89
CA TRP A 11 -2.37 0.18 7.52
C TRP A 11 -2.97 1.47 8.11
N PRO A 12 -2.40 2.02 9.19
CA PRO A 12 -2.72 3.37 9.65
C PRO A 12 -2.29 4.40 8.60
N PRO A 13 -3.05 5.47 8.35
CA PRO A 13 -2.64 6.51 7.41
C PRO A 13 -1.24 7.07 7.70
N GLY A 14 -0.53 7.48 6.65
CA GLY A 14 0.84 7.98 6.77
C GLY A 14 1.94 6.93 6.92
N THR A 15 1.61 5.66 7.21
CA THR A 15 2.62 4.61 7.48
C THR A 15 3.32 4.02 6.24
N GLY A 16 3.09 4.59 5.06
CA GLY A 16 3.68 4.10 3.81
C GLY A 16 3.02 2.82 3.27
N GLY A 17 1.78 2.49 3.63
CA GLY A 17 1.15 1.26 3.12
C GLY A 17 0.95 1.23 1.59
N ASP A 18 0.79 2.39 0.95
CA ASP A 18 0.82 2.46 -0.53
C ASP A 18 2.21 2.21 -1.11
N PHE A 19 3.25 2.65 -0.41
CA PHE A 19 4.63 2.32 -0.74
C PHE A 19 4.88 0.81 -0.65
N VAL A 20 4.52 0.19 0.48
CA VAL A 20 4.66 -1.26 0.68
C VAL A 20 3.92 -2.02 -0.41
N ARG A 21 2.67 -1.65 -0.69
CA ARG A 21 1.87 -2.28 -1.75
C ARG A 21 2.57 -2.24 -3.10
N SER A 22 3.15 -1.11 -3.48
CA SER A 22 3.87 -0.99 -4.75
C SER A 22 5.10 -1.91 -4.79
N CYS A 23 5.85 -2.04 -3.69
CA CYS A 23 6.93 -3.01 -3.56
C CYS A 23 6.42 -4.46 -3.64
N LEU A 24 5.27 -4.76 -3.03
CA LEU A 24 4.66 -6.08 -3.06
C LEU A 24 4.31 -6.50 -4.50
N TYR A 25 3.78 -5.62 -5.34
CA TYR A 25 3.50 -5.98 -6.73
C TYR A 25 4.74 -6.53 -7.45
N VAL A 26 5.90 -5.90 -7.25
CA VAL A 26 7.17 -6.27 -7.89
C VAL A 26 7.63 -7.67 -7.52
N ILE A 27 7.44 -8.07 -6.26
CA ILE A 27 7.89 -9.37 -5.74
C ILE A 27 6.81 -10.46 -5.83
N MET A 28 5.57 -10.08 -6.17
CA MET A 28 4.43 -10.98 -6.30
C MET A 28 4.17 -11.40 -7.74
N HIS A 29 4.50 -10.57 -8.73
CA HIS A 29 4.11 -10.78 -10.12
C HIS A 29 5.30 -10.91 -11.07
N HIS A 30 5.23 -11.89 -11.97
CA HIS A 30 6.18 -12.05 -13.07
C HIS A 30 6.00 -10.94 -14.11
N GLY A 31 7.04 -10.69 -14.90
CA GLY A 31 7.04 -9.73 -15.99
C GLY A 31 8.24 -8.80 -15.91
N ASN A 32 8.35 -7.91 -16.88
CA ASN A 32 9.43 -6.93 -16.92
C ASN A 32 9.10 -5.76 -15.98
N TRP A 33 9.82 -5.66 -14.87
CA TRP A 33 9.68 -4.57 -13.92
C TRP A 33 10.80 -3.56 -14.08
N GLU A 34 10.43 -2.28 -14.12
CA GLU A 34 11.37 -1.17 -14.25
C GLU A 34 11.00 -0.04 -13.30
N TYR A 35 11.99 0.65 -12.76
CA TYR A 35 11.80 1.96 -12.16
C TYR A 35 12.55 2.99 -13.01
N ARG A 36 11.81 3.74 -13.81
CA ARG A 36 12.38 4.62 -14.82
C ARG A 36 11.60 5.91 -14.98
N GLN A 37 12.21 6.85 -15.67
CA GLN A 37 11.57 8.09 -16.08
C GLN A 37 10.35 7.79 -16.98
N TRP A 38 9.19 8.33 -16.62
CA TRP A 38 8.01 8.37 -17.49
C TRP A 38 8.25 9.43 -18.55
N GLU A 39 7.99 9.14 -19.82
CA GLU A 39 8.36 10.01 -20.94
C GLU A 39 7.16 10.71 -21.59
N GLU A 40 7.42 11.83 -22.27
CA GLU A 40 6.40 12.65 -22.95
C GLU A 40 5.55 11.90 -23.97
N HIS A 41 6.11 10.87 -24.58
CA HIS A 41 5.44 10.09 -25.61
C HIS A 41 4.58 8.94 -25.03
N GLU A 42 4.61 8.73 -23.71
CA GLU A 42 3.80 7.71 -23.03
C GLU A 42 2.41 8.26 -22.66
N GLU A 43 1.47 7.36 -22.33
CA GLU A 43 0.12 7.78 -21.93
C GLU A 43 0.20 8.77 -20.75
N PRO A 44 -0.47 9.94 -20.82
CA PRO A 44 -0.48 10.89 -19.73
C PRO A 44 -1.00 10.25 -18.44
N ILE A 45 -0.38 10.61 -17.33
CA ILE A 45 -0.84 10.18 -16.02
C ILE A 45 -2.02 11.08 -15.63
N ASP A 46 -3.26 10.59 -15.76
CA ASP A 46 -4.44 11.38 -15.43
C ASP A 46 -4.38 11.90 -13.98
N GLY A 47 -4.65 13.21 -13.80
CA GLY A 47 -4.62 13.91 -12.52
C GLY A 47 -3.21 14.16 -11.94
N TRP A 48 -2.15 13.80 -12.66
CA TRP A 48 -0.78 13.92 -12.15
C TRP A 48 -0.25 15.35 -12.13
N THR A 49 -0.50 16.17 -13.15
CA THR A 49 -0.04 17.57 -13.19
C THR A 49 -0.67 18.44 -12.09
N GLU A 50 -1.83 18.03 -11.56
CA GLU A 50 -2.45 18.66 -10.40
C GLU A 50 -1.77 18.22 -9.08
N ILE A 51 -1.14 17.04 -9.07
CA ILE A 51 -0.53 16.38 -7.91
C ILE A 51 1.00 16.43 -7.97
N SER A 52 1.61 16.94 -9.03
CA SER A 52 3.06 16.95 -9.24
C SER A 52 3.49 18.12 -10.11
N ALA A 53 4.43 18.91 -9.58
CA ALA A 53 5.09 19.97 -10.33
C ALA A 53 5.93 19.46 -11.52
N ASP A 54 6.20 18.15 -11.60
CA ASP A 54 6.95 17.51 -12.69
C ASP A 54 5.97 16.73 -13.58
N PRO A 55 5.79 17.06 -14.87
CA PRO A 55 4.90 16.31 -15.78
C PRO A 55 5.38 14.88 -16.07
N TYR A 56 6.63 14.56 -15.73
CA TYR A 56 7.29 13.30 -16.06
C TYR A 56 7.97 12.75 -14.80
N PRO A 57 7.31 11.92 -13.98
CA PRO A 57 7.96 11.34 -12.80
C PRO A 57 8.83 10.15 -13.15
N LYS A 58 9.73 9.80 -12.23
CA LYS A 58 10.13 8.40 -12.12
C LYS A 58 8.94 7.54 -11.68
N ALA A 59 8.69 6.49 -12.43
CA ALA A 59 7.54 5.62 -12.30
C ALA A 59 7.97 4.15 -12.16
N LEU A 60 7.19 3.42 -11.38
CA LEU A 60 7.21 1.97 -11.32
C LEU A 60 6.37 1.42 -12.47
N VAL A 61 7.01 0.67 -13.36
CA VAL A 61 6.47 0.20 -14.62
C VAL A 61 6.51 -1.33 -14.68
N TRP A 62 5.45 -1.93 -15.20
CA TRP A 62 5.35 -3.36 -15.45
C TRP A 62 4.93 -3.63 -16.89
N ASN A 63 5.76 -4.31 -17.67
CA ASN A 63 5.52 -4.58 -19.10
C ASN A 63 5.12 -3.30 -19.88
N ASN A 64 5.81 -2.18 -19.65
CA ASN A 64 5.50 -0.84 -20.18
C ASN A 64 4.16 -0.23 -19.72
N ASN A 65 3.54 -0.76 -18.67
CA ASN A 65 2.36 -0.17 -18.05
C ASN A 65 2.73 0.54 -16.75
N LEU A 66 2.22 1.75 -16.57
CA LEU A 66 2.37 2.51 -15.34
C LEU A 66 1.63 1.85 -14.17
N ILE A 67 2.34 1.49 -13.10
CA ILE A 67 1.76 0.88 -11.91
C ILE A 67 1.62 1.87 -10.76
N SER A 68 2.69 2.61 -10.47
CA SER A 68 2.76 3.55 -9.34
C SER A 68 3.88 4.55 -9.57
N PHE A 69 3.86 5.67 -8.86
CA PHE A 69 4.90 6.69 -8.90
C PHE A 69 4.98 7.38 -7.53
N ILE A 70 6.05 8.13 -7.32
CA ILE A 70 6.23 9.00 -6.15
C ILE A 70 6.02 10.44 -6.59
N ASP A 71 5.11 11.15 -5.93
CA ASP A 71 4.83 12.56 -6.23
C ASP A 71 5.89 13.51 -5.65
N TYR A 72 5.81 14.80 -6.00
CA TYR A 72 6.73 15.84 -5.53
C TYR A 72 6.77 16.01 -4.00
N LYS A 73 5.80 15.46 -3.29
CA LYS A 73 5.74 15.46 -1.82
C LYS A 73 6.35 14.21 -1.22
N GLY A 74 6.81 13.26 -2.05
CA GLY A 74 7.30 11.97 -1.60
C GLY A 74 6.18 11.05 -1.14
N GLN A 75 4.94 11.21 -1.65
CA GLN A 75 3.88 10.22 -1.43
C GLN A 75 3.85 9.23 -2.59
N VAL A 76 3.65 7.96 -2.28
CA VAL A 76 3.39 6.94 -3.29
C VAL A 76 1.94 7.03 -3.73
N GLN A 77 1.74 7.17 -5.03
CA GLN A 77 0.43 7.29 -5.64
C GLN A 77 0.13 6.08 -6.52
N SER A 78 -1.15 5.75 -6.59
CA SER A 78 -1.70 5.00 -7.72
C SER A 78 -2.23 5.99 -8.77
N PRO A 79 -1.87 5.83 -10.04
CA PRO A 79 -2.50 6.53 -11.15
C PRO A 79 -4.02 6.54 -11.05
N VAL A 80 -4.65 7.68 -11.37
CA VAL A 80 -6.10 7.89 -11.25
C VAL A 80 -6.88 6.91 -12.13
N MET A 81 -6.32 6.57 -13.30
CA MET A 81 -6.86 5.52 -14.18
C MET A 81 -7.10 4.19 -13.43
N TRP A 82 -6.33 3.88 -12.39
CA TRP A 82 -6.54 2.68 -11.54
C TRP A 82 -7.54 2.90 -10.39
N LYS A 83 -7.68 4.15 -9.91
CA LYS A 83 -8.60 4.50 -8.82
C LYS A 83 -10.07 4.35 -9.24
N HIS A 84 -10.41 4.69 -10.49
CA HIS A 84 -11.79 4.62 -10.97
C HIS A 84 -12.36 3.20 -11.07
N PHE A 85 -11.54 2.20 -11.41
CA PHE A 85 -12.00 0.81 -11.53
C PHE A 85 -12.10 0.07 -10.19
N ARG A 86 -11.66 0.67 -9.08
CA ARG A 86 -11.61 0.05 -7.76
C ARG A 86 -12.94 0.05 -7.01
N TRP A 87 -13.79 1.03 -7.28
CA TRP A 87 -14.95 1.34 -6.45
C TRP A 87 -16.29 1.25 -7.18
N ASN A 88 -16.26 0.78 -8.43
CA ASN A 88 -17.41 0.91 -9.32
C ASN A 88 -17.69 -0.43 -10.02
N GLU A 89 -18.54 -1.26 -9.40
CA GLU A 89 -19.06 -2.50 -10.00
C GLU A 89 -19.68 -2.26 -11.38
N PHE A 90 -20.22 -1.06 -11.63
CA PHE A 90 -20.74 -0.68 -12.94
C PHE A 90 -19.64 -0.49 -14.00
N LEU A 91 -18.45 0.01 -13.63
CA LEU A 91 -17.29 0.05 -14.54
C LEU A 91 -16.71 -1.35 -14.78
N GLU A 92 -16.79 -2.24 -13.78
CA GLU A 92 -16.41 -3.64 -13.93
C GLU A 92 -17.33 -4.39 -14.92
N GLY A 93 -18.64 -4.14 -14.87
CA GLY A 93 -19.60 -4.67 -15.84
C GLY A 93 -19.43 -4.11 -17.27
N LYS A 94 -18.78 -2.95 -17.41
CA LYS A 94 -18.54 -2.28 -18.71
C LYS A 94 -17.14 -2.53 -19.29
N LYS A 95 -16.38 -3.49 -18.74
CA LYS A 95 -14.99 -3.76 -19.16
C LYS A 95 -14.82 -3.90 -20.67
N ASN A 96 -15.71 -4.64 -21.34
CA ASN A 96 -15.66 -4.83 -22.79
C ASN A 96 -16.02 -3.55 -23.57
N GLU A 97 -17.00 -2.77 -23.08
CA GLU A 97 -17.42 -1.50 -23.70
C GLU A 97 -16.35 -0.41 -23.56
N LEU A 98 -15.54 -0.47 -22.50
CA LEU A 98 -14.40 0.42 -22.26
C LEU A 98 -13.10 -0.08 -22.94
N GLY A 99 -13.18 -1.09 -23.80
CA GLY A 99 -12.04 -1.58 -24.58
C GLY A 99 -10.99 -2.32 -23.73
N ILE A 100 -11.38 -2.92 -22.60
CA ILE A 100 -10.48 -3.72 -21.76
C ILE A 100 -10.31 -5.10 -22.42
N THR A 101 -9.31 -5.20 -23.28
CA THR A 101 -8.93 -6.44 -23.98
C THR A 101 -8.18 -7.40 -23.06
N ALA A 102 -7.96 -8.64 -23.51
CA ALA A 102 -7.18 -9.65 -22.79
C ALA A 102 -5.78 -9.15 -22.35
N LEU A 103 -5.19 -8.20 -23.09
CA LEU A 103 -3.92 -7.55 -22.75
C LEU A 103 -3.99 -6.71 -21.47
N LYS A 104 -5.17 -6.15 -21.14
CA LYS A 104 -5.41 -5.40 -19.90
C LYS A 104 -5.81 -6.33 -18.73
N ALA A 105 -6.22 -7.58 -18.97
CA ALA A 105 -6.69 -8.46 -17.90
C ALA A 105 -5.61 -8.77 -16.85
N ASP A 106 -4.36 -8.99 -17.27
CA ASP A 106 -3.25 -9.26 -16.35
C ASP A 106 -2.83 -8.00 -15.57
N LEU A 107 -2.88 -6.83 -16.20
CA LEU A 107 -2.67 -5.55 -15.53
C LEU A 107 -3.72 -5.31 -14.45
N TYR A 108 -5.00 -5.61 -14.73
CA TYR A 108 -6.06 -5.55 -13.73
C TYR A 108 -5.82 -6.53 -12.59
N ARG A 109 -5.45 -7.78 -12.91
CA ARG A 109 -5.12 -8.77 -11.87
C ARG A 109 -4.00 -8.29 -10.97
N LEU A 110 -2.95 -7.67 -11.52
CA LEU A 110 -1.86 -7.07 -10.75
C LEU A 110 -2.35 -5.90 -9.89
N VAL A 111 -3.01 -4.90 -10.47
CA VAL A 111 -3.44 -3.70 -9.72
C VAL A 111 -4.45 -4.07 -8.60
N PHE A 112 -5.31 -5.04 -8.85
CA PHE A 112 -6.37 -5.47 -7.94
C PHE A 112 -6.04 -6.69 -7.09
N CYS A 113 -4.82 -7.24 -7.14
CA CYS A 113 -4.43 -8.36 -6.28
C CYS A 113 -4.29 -7.95 -4.80
N ILE A 114 -4.16 -6.66 -4.51
CA ILE A 114 -4.07 -6.13 -3.15
C ILE A 114 -5.29 -5.27 -2.85
N HIS A 115 -6.15 -5.80 -1.99
CA HIS A 115 -7.26 -5.09 -1.38
C HIS A 115 -6.74 -4.22 -0.24
N LYS A 116 -6.98 -2.91 -0.30
CA LYS A 116 -6.47 -1.99 0.73
C LYS A 116 -7.51 -1.74 1.79
N ARG A 117 -7.06 -1.63 3.03
CA ARG A 117 -7.84 -1.12 4.15
C ARG A 117 -7.00 -0.15 4.97
N HIS A 118 -7.68 0.67 5.77
CA HIS A 118 -7.05 1.44 6.82
C HIS A 118 -7.48 0.89 8.17
N HIS A 119 -6.62 1.04 9.17
CA HIS A 119 -6.97 0.70 10.54
C HIS A 119 -6.30 1.62 11.55
N THR A 120 -6.89 1.71 12.74
CA THR A 120 -6.16 2.03 13.97
C THR A 120 -6.14 0.80 14.87
N GLU A 121 -5.06 0.62 15.64
CA GLU A 121 -4.92 -0.56 16.51
C GLU A 121 -5.89 -0.55 17.70
N THR A 122 -6.39 0.62 18.07
CA THR A 122 -7.30 0.84 19.20
C THR A 122 -8.76 0.62 18.82
N ASN A 123 -9.08 0.50 17.53
CA ASN A 123 -10.43 0.27 17.04
C ASN A 123 -10.64 -1.23 16.71
N VAL A 124 -10.99 -1.99 17.74
CA VAL A 124 -11.22 -3.45 17.63
C VAL A 124 -12.31 -3.78 16.61
N ASP A 125 -13.40 -3.01 16.59
CA ASP A 125 -14.54 -3.26 15.69
C ASP A 125 -14.11 -3.14 14.22
N GLN A 126 -13.32 -2.10 13.89
CA GLN A 126 -12.77 -1.93 12.55
C GLN A 126 -11.84 -3.09 12.16
N LEU A 127 -10.98 -3.53 13.08
CA LEU A 127 -10.08 -4.66 12.82
C LEU A 127 -10.86 -5.96 12.59
N MET A 128 -11.89 -6.22 13.39
CA MET A 128 -12.81 -7.36 13.24
C MET A 128 -13.56 -7.31 11.92
N GLU A 129 -14.06 -6.14 11.52
CA GLU A 129 -14.75 -5.96 10.24
C GLU A 129 -13.85 -6.36 9.07
N ILE A 130 -12.58 -5.92 9.07
CA ILE A 130 -11.60 -6.25 8.03
C ILE A 130 -11.36 -7.76 7.95
N GLN A 131 -11.18 -8.45 9.09
CA GLN A 131 -10.99 -9.91 9.09
C GLN A 131 -12.25 -10.67 8.64
N ASN A 132 -13.42 -10.21 9.06
CA ASN A 132 -14.70 -10.83 8.69
C ASN A 132 -14.99 -10.65 7.20
N GLU A 133 -14.65 -9.49 6.63
CA GLU A 133 -14.73 -9.25 5.19
C GLU A 133 -13.83 -10.23 4.43
N ALA A 134 -12.55 -10.32 4.81
CA ALA A 134 -11.57 -11.22 4.20
C ALA A 134 -12.01 -12.70 4.26
N TYR A 135 -12.71 -13.09 5.33
CA TYR A 135 -13.25 -14.44 5.48
C TYR A 135 -14.50 -14.71 4.63
N ARG A 136 -15.36 -13.70 4.47
CA ARG A 136 -16.65 -13.84 3.78
C ARG A 136 -16.52 -13.81 2.26
N LEU A 137 -15.54 -13.07 1.73
CA LEU A 137 -15.35 -12.91 0.30
C LEU A 137 -14.41 -13.98 -0.25
N ASP A 138 -14.95 -14.90 -1.07
CA ASP A 138 -14.22 -16.04 -1.63
C ASP A 138 -13.00 -15.63 -2.50
N ASP A 139 -12.96 -14.41 -3.01
CA ASP A 139 -11.85 -13.88 -3.81
C ASP A 139 -10.72 -13.26 -2.97
N LEU A 140 -10.92 -13.11 -1.66
CA LEU A 140 -9.93 -12.63 -0.72
C LEU A 140 -9.25 -13.79 0.02
N ASN A 141 -7.97 -13.61 0.32
CA ASN A 141 -7.27 -14.44 1.28
C ASN A 141 -7.85 -14.18 2.68
N PRO A 142 -8.20 -15.22 3.46
CA PRO A 142 -8.72 -15.05 4.82
C PRO A 142 -7.69 -14.47 5.79
N VAL A 143 -6.40 -14.50 5.44
CA VAL A 143 -5.34 -13.82 6.20
C VAL A 143 -5.18 -12.39 5.72
N VAL A 144 -5.19 -11.46 6.69
CA VAL A 144 -4.98 -10.04 6.48
C VAL A 144 -3.57 -9.64 6.89
N THR A 145 -2.85 -8.89 6.06
CA THR A 145 -1.59 -8.26 6.46
C THR A 145 -1.84 -6.89 7.08
N TYR A 146 -1.42 -6.69 8.33
CA TYR A 146 -1.43 -5.40 9.00
C TYR A 146 -0.02 -4.80 9.03
N ILE A 147 0.15 -3.60 8.48
CA ILE A 147 1.33 -2.77 8.71
C ILE A 147 1.14 -2.06 10.04
N CYS A 148 2.04 -2.30 10.98
CA CYS A 148 1.98 -1.75 12.33
C CYS A 148 3.36 -1.25 12.77
N ALA A 149 3.42 -0.45 13.83
CA ALA A 149 4.69 -0.02 14.43
C ALA A 149 4.90 -0.73 15.77
N LYS A 150 6.14 -1.12 16.11
CA LYS A 150 6.47 -1.56 17.48
C LYS A 150 6.76 -0.35 18.34
N ASP A 151 7.59 0.56 17.85
CA ASP A 151 7.90 1.80 18.55
C ASP A 151 6.94 2.94 18.12
N THR A 152 6.29 3.57 19.11
CA THR A 152 5.37 4.69 18.92
C THR A 152 6.00 5.85 18.15
N LYS A 153 7.33 6.03 18.21
CA LYS A 153 8.02 7.10 17.45
C LYS A 153 7.76 7.01 15.96
N TYR A 154 7.61 5.81 15.41
CA TYR A 154 7.35 5.63 13.98
C TYR A 154 5.91 6.04 13.63
N LEU A 155 4.92 5.79 14.51
CA LEU A 155 3.56 6.31 14.28
C LEU A 155 3.51 7.84 14.32
N ARG A 156 4.25 8.48 15.24
CA ARG A 156 4.38 9.94 15.28
C ARG A 156 4.99 10.46 13.99
N LEU A 157 6.09 9.86 13.54
CA LEU A 157 6.74 10.22 12.29
C LEU A 157 5.81 10.06 11.07
N ALA A 158 5.01 9.00 11.05
CA ALA A 158 4.02 8.76 10.00
C ALA A 158 2.91 9.82 10.01
N GLN A 159 2.39 10.17 11.19
CA GLN A 159 1.39 11.22 11.36
C GLN A 159 1.93 12.59 10.93
N GLU A 160 3.14 12.96 11.33
CA GLU A 160 3.75 14.23 10.95
C GLU A 160 4.02 14.31 9.45
N ASN A 161 4.59 13.26 8.85
CA ASN A 161 4.77 13.20 7.39
C ASN A 161 3.41 13.23 6.67
N TRP A 162 2.37 12.56 7.17
CA TRP A 162 1.02 12.62 6.61
C TRP A 162 0.50 14.04 6.59
N ASN A 163 0.59 14.76 7.71
CA ASN A 163 0.08 16.13 7.83
C ASN A 163 0.82 17.10 6.90
N LEU A 164 2.15 17.02 6.85
CA LEU A 164 2.99 17.84 5.98
C LEU A 164 2.70 17.63 4.50
N LYS A 165 2.30 16.42 4.11
CA LYS A 165 2.11 16.05 2.70
C LYS A 165 0.67 16.27 2.22
N THR A 166 -0.34 16.20 3.09
CA THR A 166 -1.76 16.19 2.68
C THR A 166 -2.50 17.52 2.78
N HIS A 167 -2.14 18.42 3.72
CA HIS A 167 -2.96 19.59 4.07
C HIS A 167 -2.93 20.79 3.08
N GLU A 168 -2.20 20.69 1.97
CA GLU A 168 -2.19 21.77 0.96
C GLU A 168 -3.36 21.69 -0.05
N TYR A 169 -4.07 20.55 -0.12
CA TYR A 169 -5.15 20.36 -1.09
C TYR A 169 -6.48 20.86 -0.51
N ASN A 170 -7.03 21.95 -1.07
CA ASN A 170 -8.23 22.60 -0.54
C ASN A 170 -9.52 21.92 -1.03
N HIS A 171 -9.67 20.61 -0.75
CA HIS A 171 -10.88 19.85 -1.07
C HIS A 171 -11.62 19.45 0.21
N TYR A 172 -12.76 20.09 0.47
CA TYR A 172 -13.49 20.01 1.75
C TYR A 172 -13.71 18.57 2.26
N ILE A 173 -14.14 17.65 1.39
CA ILE A 173 -14.41 16.25 1.77
C ILE A 173 -13.11 15.51 2.10
N ALA A 174 -12.04 15.76 1.35
CA ALA A 174 -10.74 15.13 1.61
C ALA A 174 -10.17 15.62 2.95
N ASN A 175 -10.34 16.91 3.25
CA ASN A 175 -9.89 17.50 4.51
C ASN A 175 -10.63 16.92 5.73
N GLN A 176 -11.91 16.57 5.62
CA GLN A 176 -12.62 15.90 6.71
C GLN A 176 -12.06 14.50 6.98
N GLU A 177 -11.82 13.71 5.95
CA GLU A 177 -11.23 12.37 6.09
C GLU A 177 -9.80 12.44 6.65
N ILE A 178 -8.98 13.35 6.14
CA ILE A 178 -7.62 13.61 6.62
C ILE A 178 -7.63 13.94 8.12
N ASN A 179 -8.49 14.88 8.53
CA ASN A 179 -8.60 15.30 9.94
C ASN A 179 -9.10 14.17 10.86
N TRP A 180 -10.05 13.36 10.37
CA TRP A 180 -10.55 12.23 11.15
C TRP A 180 -9.44 11.22 11.41
N TRP A 181 -8.65 10.89 10.40
CA TRP A 181 -7.52 9.97 10.54
C TRP A 181 -6.38 10.54 11.39
N ASP A 182 -6.08 11.83 11.26
CA ASP A 182 -5.11 12.51 12.11
C ASP A 182 -5.53 12.44 13.59
N THR A 183 -6.81 12.68 13.88
CA THR A 183 -7.38 12.55 15.23
C THR A 183 -7.26 11.11 15.75
N ALA A 184 -7.66 10.12 14.94
CA ALA A 184 -7.63 8.71 15.33
C ALA A 184 -6.19 8.20 15.57
N LEU A 185 -5.21 8.70 14.81
CA LEU A 185 -3.79 8.43 15.03
C LEU A 185 -3.29 9.07 16.33
N ALA A 186 -3.65 10.33 16.60
CA ALA A 186 -3.30 11.01 17.84
C ALA A 186 -3.84 10.25 19.07
N GLU A 187 -5.10 9.82 19.02
CA GLU A 187 -5.72 9.01 20.07
C GLU A 187 -5.02 7.66 20.25
N THR A 188 -4.62 7.03 19.15
CA THR A 188 -3.84 5.77 19.18
C THR A 188 -2.49 5.97 19.86
N ILE A 189 -1.77 7.03 19.49
CA ILE A 189 -0.44 7.36 20.04
C ILE A 189 -0.54 7.63 21.55
N ASP A 190 -1.50 8.46 21.96
CA ASP A 190 -1.75 8.77 23.37
C ASP A 190 -2.18 7.53 24.18
N TRP A 191 -2.98 6.63 23.59
CA TRP A 191 -3.31 5.36 24.21
C TRP A 191 -2.06 4.48 24.41
N ARG A 192 -1.17 4.39 23.41
CA ARG A 192 0.10 3.64 23.52
C ARG A 192 0.99 4.19 24.63
N ASP A 193 1.13 5.51 24.72
CA ASP A 193 1.96 6.15 25.76
C ASP A 193 1.48 5.79 27.17
N ARG A 194 0.15 5.64 27.36
CA ARG A 194 -0.45 5.25 28.63
C ARG A 194 -0.46 3.74 28.89
N ASN A 195 -0.27 2.93 27.84
CA ASN A 195 -0.34 1.46 27.91
C ASN A 195 0.82 0.81 27.10
N PRO A 196 2.09 1.11 27.40
CA PRO A 196 3.23 0.66 26.60
C PRO A 196 3.34 -0.87 26.51
N GLU A 197 2.85 -1.59 27.52
CA GLU A 197 2.82 -3.06 27.56
C GLU A 197 1.75 -3.68 26.65
N LYS A 198 0.82 -2.88 26.12
CA LYS A 198 -0.31 -3.35 25.28
C LYS A 198 -0.16 -2.99 23.80
N ILE A 199 0.98 -2.44 23.39
CA ILE A 199 1.23 -2.08 21.99
C ILE A 199 1.03 -3.32 21.09
N ASN A 200 0.23 -3.16 20.03
CA ASN A 200 -0.19 -4.23 19.11
C ASN A 200 -0.91 -5.43 19.75
N HIS A 201 -1.26 -5.40 21.05
CA HIS A 201 -1.82 -6.55 21.77
C HIS A 201 -3.12 -7.06 21.11
N THR A 202 -4.02 -6.14 20.75
CA THR A 202 -5.25 -6.43 20.02
C THR A 202 -5.00 -7.23 18.74
N LEU A 203 -3.97 -6.87 17.97
CA LEU A 203 -3.61 -7.61 16.76
C LEU A 203 -3.17 -9.01 17.13
N PHE A 204 -2.29 -9.19 18.13
CA PHE A 204 -1.87 -10.51 18.59
C PHE A 204 -3.04 -11.41 19.04
N GLU A 205 -4.09 -10.85 19.64
CA GLU A 205 -5.29 -11.59 20.07
C GLU A 205 -6.14 -12.14 18.89
N PHE A 206 -6.07 -11.56 17.70
CA PHE A 206 -6.86 -11.98 16.52
C PHE A 206 -6.48 -13.35 15.89
N GLY A 207 -5.77 -14.21 16.63
CA GLY A 207 -5.43 -15.57 16.20
C GLY A 207 -4.60 -15.63 14.91
N ASP A 208 -4.71 -16.72 14.15
CA ASP A 208 -3.83 -16.98 12.99
C ASP A 208 -4.27 -16.29 11.68
N ARG A 209 -5.38 -15.54 11.68
CA ARG A 209 -5.92 -14.86 10.48
C ARG A 209 -5.24 -13.53 10.18
N LYS A 210 -3.96 -13.41 10.54
CA LYS A 210 -3.18 -12.21 10.33
C LYS A 210 -1.73 -12.50 9.97
N HIS A 211 -1.16 -11.59 9.22
CA HIS A 211 0.28 -11.37 9.11
C HIS A 211 0.57 -9.95 9.62
N MET A 212 1.68 -9.76 10.30
CA MET A 212 2.10 -8.43 10.77
C MET A 212 3.40 -8.04 10.08
N MET A 213 3.39 -6.87 9.47
CA MET A 213 4.58 -6.23 8.91
C MET A 213 4.91 -5.00 9.73
N PHE A 214 6.19 -4.81 10.05
CA PHE A 214 6.60 -3.73 10.96
C PHE A 214 7.21 -2.55 10.23
N MET A 215 6.56 -1.39 10.36
CA MET A 215 7.01 -0.13 9.76
C MET A 215 8.38 0.32 10.25
N ASP A 216 8.75 -0.06 11.46
CA ASP A 216 10.05 0.19 12.09
C ASP A 216 11.22 -0.25 11.20
N SER A 217 10.99 -1.25 10.35
CA SER A 217 11.98 -1.82 9.44
C SER A 217 11.99 -1.16 8.05
N PHE A 218 11.15 -0.15 7.79
CA PHE A 218 11.04 0.42 6.44
C PHE A 218 12.16 1.41 6.10
N PHE A 219 12.81 1.97 7.12
CA PHE A 219 13.75 3.08 6.96
C PHE A 219 15.18 2.65 6.58
N GLU A 220 15.48 1.36 6.70
CA GLU A 220 16.77 0.77 6.34
C GLU A 220 16.55 -0.34 5.30
N TRP A 221 17.36 -0.35 4.23
CA TRP A 221 17.10 -1.22 3.08
C TRP A 221 17.07 -2.71 3.46
N GLU A 222 18.07 -3.17 4.23
CA GLU A 222 18.19 -4.60 4.52
C GLU A 222 17.08 -5.12 5.43
N THR A 223 16.63 -4.30 6.39
CA THR A 223 15.51 -4.69 7.26
C THR A 223 14.18 -4.61 6.52
N PHE A 224 14.01 -3.64 5.62
CA PHE A 224 12.82 -3.56 4.77
C PHE A 224 12.73 -4.75 3.80
N ARG A 225 13.84 -5.08 3.13
CA ARG A 225 13.93 -6.26 2.27
C ARG A 225 13.57 -7.53 3.04
N GLN A 226 14.05 -7.66 4.29
CA GLN A 226 13.75 -8.82 5.13
C GLN A 226 12.27 -8.94 5.47
N GLU A 227 11.59 -7.84 5.79
CA GLU A 227 10.12 -7.83 6.02
C GLU A 227 9.34 -8.25 4.77
N LEU A 228 9.77 -7.79 3.58
CA LEU A 228 9.18 -8.21 2.31
C LEU A 228 9.41 -9.71 2.03
N GLU A 229 10.57 -10.24 2.38
CA GLU A 229 10.86 -11.68 2.28
C GLU A 229 10.01 -12.52 3.24
N TRP A 230 9.80 -12.06 4.47
CA TRP A 230 8.91 -12.74 5.41
C TRP A 230 7.47 -12.76 4.94
N PHE A 231 6.97 -11.63 4.43
CA PHE A 231 5.67 -11.57 3.78
C PHE A 231 5.59 -12.61 2.65
N ARG A 232 6.59 -12.64 1.76
CA ARG A 232 6.61 -13.58 0.62
C ARG A 232 6.59 -15.03 1.11
N GLY A 233 7.41 -15.36 2.11
CA GLY A 233 7.46 -16.69 2.71
C GLY A 233 6.12 -17.10 3.32
N PHE A 234 5.46 -16.19 4.02
CA PHE A 234 4.16 -16.42 4.63
C PHE A 234 3.09 -16.77 3.58
N TYR A 235 2.94 -15.95 2.53
CA TYR A 235 1.92 -16.18 1.49
C TYR A 235 2.29 -17.27 0.48
N HIS A 236 3.59 -17.57 0.33
CA HIS A 236 4.04 -18.74 -0.40
C HIS A 236 3.61 -20.04 0.31
N ASN A 237 3.88 -20.14 1.61
CA ASN A 237 3.50 -21.30 2.42
C ASN A 237 1.97 -21.49 2.49
N ALA A 238 1.21 -20.39 2.40
CA ALA A 238 -0.25 -20.41 2.30
C ALA A 238 -0.77 -20.87 0.92
N GLY A 239 0.11 -21.20 -0.04
CA GLY A 239 -0.28 -21.59 -1.40
C GLY A 239 -0.84 -20.44 -2.26
N CYS A 240 -0.67 -19.20 -1.81
CA CYS A 240 -1.27 -18.01 -2.41
C CYS A 240 -0.34 -17.27 -3.36
N MET A 241 0.95 -17.62 -3.36
CA MET A 241 1.95 -17.02 -4.24
C MET A 241 2.90 -18.07 -4.84
N PRO A 242 3.21 -17.96 -6.14
CA PRO A 242 4.26 -18.77 -6.75
C PRO A 242 5.63 -18.42 -6.13
N VAL A 243 6.53 -19.41 -6.03
CA VAL A 243 7.93 -19.16 -5.63
C VAL A 243 8.58 -18.34 -6.74
N GLN A 244 8.88 -17.07 -6.47
CA GLN A 244 9.77 -16.30 -7.33
C GLN A 244 11.21 -16.44 -6.85
N ASN A 245 12.08 -17.04 -7.67
CA ASN A 245 13.52 -17.03 -7.42
C ASN A 245 14.18 -15.72 -7.89
N ASP A 246 13.57 -15.01 -8.84
CA ASP A 246 14.10 -13.78 -9.46
C ASP A 246 13.20 -12.57 -9.17
N ALA A 247 12.96 -12.27 -7.90
CA ALA A 247 12.30 -11.01 -7.56
C ALA A 247 13.18 -9.85 -8.03
N HIS A 248 12.59 -8.84 -8.67
CA HIS A 248 13.28 -7.64 -9.17
C HIS A 248 13.67 -6.71 -8.00
N TRP A 249 14.46 -7.20 -7.04
CA TRP A 249 14.87 -6.50 -5.83
C TRP A 249 15.60 -5.19 -6.14
N TYR A 250 16.30 -5.11 -7.28
CA TYR A 250 16.93 -3.86 -7.72
C TYR A 250 15.89 -2.76 -7.99
N VAL A 251 14.74 -3.10 -8.59
CA VAL A 251 13.62 -2.18 -8.83
C VAL A 251 13.02 -1.75 -7.49
N VAL A 252 12.77 -2.71 -6.60
CA VAL A 252 12.26 -2.43 -5.25
C VAL A 252 13.20 -1.49 -4.50
N LYS A 253 14.52 -1.71 -4.59
CA LYS A 253 15.53 -0.88 -3.95
C LYS A 253 15.56 0.55 -4.52
N GLN A 254 15.49 0.70 -5.83
CA GLN A 254 15.43 2.02 -6.47
C GLN A 254 14.17 2.79 -6.05
N PHE A 255 13.02 2.11 -6.02
CA PHE A 255 11.75 2.70 -5.58
C PHE A 255 11.77 3.06 -4.09
N TRP A 256 12.30 2.18 -3.23
CA TRP A 256 12.52 2.44 -1.82
C TRP A 256 13.43 3.64 -1.57
N GLN A 257 14.54 3.75 -2.30
CA GLN A 257 15.48 4.86 -2.14
C GLN A 257 14.79 6.19 -2.45
N GLU A 258 14.04 6.28 -3.56
CA GLU A 258 13.30 7.49 -3.89
C GLU A 258 12.22 7.81 -2.85
N TRP A 259 11.54 6.79 -2.31
CA TRP A 259 10.56 7.00 -1.25
C TRP A 259 11.21 7.54 0.02
N ILE A 260 12.34 6.98 0.46
CA ILE A 260 13.11 7.46 1.61
C ILE A 260 13.58 8.90 1.40
N ASP A 261 14.07 9.22 0.21
CA ASP A 261 14.55 10.56 -0.13
C ASP A 261 13.40 11.59 -0.17
N GLY A 262 12.19 11.14 -0.50
CA GLY A 262 10.96 11.94 -0.44
C GLY A 262 10.33 12.10 0.95
N GLN A 263 10.83 11.45 2.00
CA GLN A 263 10.30 11.69 3.35
C GLN A 263 10.76 13.05 3.88
N LYS A 264 9.82 13.87 4.35
CA LYS A 264 10.11 15.23 4.84
C LYS A 264 10.82 15.18 6.19
N LEU A 265 10.42 14.20 7.00
CA LEU A 265 11.04 13.87 8.27
C LEU A 265 11.59 12.45 8.18
N LYS A 266 12.81 12.26 8.67
CA LYS A 266 13.51 10.97 8.72
C LYS A 266 13.71 10.58 10.19
N VAL A 267 13.82 9.27 10.43
CA VAL A 267 14.16 8.74 11.76
C VAL A 267 15.65 9.04 11.99
N GLU A 268 15.97 9.76 13.06
CA GLU A 268 17.34 9.94 13.54
C GLU A 268 17.85 8.71 14.31
#